data_AF-A0A1I9YMA0-F1
#
_entry.id   AF-A0A1I9YMA0-F1
#
_cell.length_a   1.000
_cell.length_b   1.000
_cell.length_c   1.000
_cell.angle_alpha   90.00
_cell.angle_beta   90.00
_cell.angle_gamma   90.00
#
_symmetry.space_group_name_H-M   'P 1'
#
loop_
_entity.id
_entity.type
_entity.pdbx_description
1 polymer ?
#
loop_
_entity_poly.entity_id
_entity_poly.type
_entity_poly.pdbx_seq_one_letter_code
_entity_poly.pdbx_strand_id
1 'polypeptide(L)'
;MTAWCAEDLLYLRLGTETPTWFLAADDDMLLLAAGHSEQRVGVRLSSVQLEKIRMARGGVVKTAMGVIILGAHFRLYLVGRKVNDHVWQGKASNDANFLHMARAAEESIAYPRIAVDAVTAPWKW
;
A
#
# COMPACT_ATOMS: atom_id res chain seq x y z
N MET A 1 -1.34 24.94 19.41
CA MET A 1 -1.40 23.48 19.65
C MET A 1 -1.47 22.84 18.28
N THR A 2 -0.33 22.50 17.68
CA THR A 2 -0.25 21.93 16.34
C THR A 2 -0.95 20.57 16.38
N ALA A 3 -2.10 20.45 15.70
CA ALA A 3 -2.68 19.15 15.45
C ALA A 3 -1.69 18.43 14.51
N TRP A 4 -1.10 17.35 14.98
CA TRP A 4 -0.25 16.50 14.14
C TRP A 4 -1.21 15.95 13.09
N CYS A 5 -1.01 16.35 11.84
CA CYS A 5 -1.86 15.85 10.76
C CYS A 5 -1.64 14.34 10.69
N ALA A 6 -2.67 13.58 10.32
CA ALA A 6 -2.59 12.12 10.29
C ALA A 6 -1.37 11.63 9.48
N GLU A 7 -0.99 12.36 8.44
CA GLU A 7 0.22 12.18 7.60
C GLU A 7 1.49 11.97 8.44
N ASP A 8 1.70 12.81 9.47
CA ASP A 8 2.83 12.70 10.39
C ASP A 8 2.85 11.35 11.12
N LEU A 9 1.69 10.82 11.48
CA LEU A 9 1.59 9.60 12.29
C LEU A 9 1.92 8.32 11.51
N LEU A 10 1.64 8.27 10.21
CA LEU A 10 2.01 7.12 9.37
C LEU A 10 3.51 7.12 9.10
N TYR A 11 4.05 8.29 8.75
CA TYR A 11 5.49 8.50 8.59
C TYR A 11 6.26 8.15 9.86
N LEU A 12 5.83 8.64 11.03
CA LEU A 12 6.49 8.34 12.30
C LEU A 12 6.51 6.86 12.67
N ARG A 13 5.56 6.07 12.17
CA ARG A 13 5.45 4.64 12.47
C ARG A 13 6.16 3.74 11.48
N LEU A 14 6.17 4.13 10.21
CA LEU A 14 6.68 3.30 9.12
C LEU A 14 7.94 3.88 8.46
N GLY A 15 8.31 5.12 8.75
CA GLY A 15 9.39 5.85 8.07
C GLY A 15 9.03 6.34 6.66
N THR A 16 7.75 6.22 6.25
CA THR A 16 7.26 6.67 4.94
C THR A 16 5.75 6.94 4.98
N GLU A 17 5.32 7.91 4.18
CA GLU A 17 3.90 8.23 3.96
C GLU A 17 3.25 7.35 2.89
N THR A 18 4.07 6.67 2.07
CA THR A 18 3.61 5.83 0.96
C THR A 18 4.18 4.40 1.01
N PRO A 19 3.91 3.66 2.10
CA PRO A 19 4.42 2.30 2.26
C PRO A 19 3.91 1.38 1.16
N THR A 20 4.73 0.39 0.83
CA THR A 20 4.32 -0.73 -0.02
C THR A 20 3.51 -1.70 0.83
N TRP A 21 2.36 -2.13 0.33
CA TRP A 21 1.54 -3.13 1.00
C TRP A 21 1.55 -4.47 0.26
N PHE A 22 1.40 -5.55 1.01
CA PHE A 22 1.30 -6.92 0.50
C PHE A 22 0.18 -7.66 1.24
N LEU A 23 -0.54 -8.51 0.50
CA LEU A 23 -1.51 -9.44 1.07
C LEU A 23 -1.42 -10.77 0.35
N ALA A 24 -1.25 -11.86 1.10
CA ALA A 24 -1.30 -13.21 0.56
C ALA A 24 -2.76 -13.70 0.38
N ALA A 25 -2.97 -14.63 -0.55
CA ALA A 25 -4.28 -15.20 -0.86
C ALA A 25 -4.90 -15.98 0.30
N ASP A 26 -4.06 -16.52 1.18
CA ASP A 26 -4.40 -17.40 2.30
C ASP A 26 -4.23 -16.74 3.68
N ASP A 27 -3.60 -15.56 3.74
CA ASP A 27 -3.32 -14.84 5.00
C ASP A 27 -4.34 -13.72 5.26
N ASP A 28 -4.59 -13.41 6.53
CA ASP A 28 -5.40 -12.26 6.96
C ASP A 28 -4.56 -11.02 7.34
N MET A 29 -3.23 -11.12 7.22
CA MET A 29 -2.31 -10.04 7.53
C MET A 29 -1.95 -9.18 6.31
N LEU A 30 -2.30 -7.89 6.36
CA LEU A 30 -1.77 -6.87 5.46
C LEU A 30 -0.39 -6.44 5.95
N LEU A 31 0.65 -6.70 5.16
CA LEU A 31 2.01 -6.30 5.48
C LEU A 31 2.30 -4.92 4.87
N LEU A 32 2.84 -4.00 5.67
CA LEU A 32 3.25 -2.66 5.26
C LEU A 32 4.77 -2.53 5.40
N ALA A 33 5.44 -2.04 4.35
CA ALA A 33 6.90 -1.88 4.33
C ALA A 33 7.30 -0.51 3.79
N ALA A 34 8.35 0.07 4.35
CA ALA A 34 9.03 1.22 3.75
C ALA A 34 9.93 0.74 2.61
N GLY A 35 9.47 0.88 1.36
CA GLY A 35 10.23 0.47 0.19
C GLY A 35 10.49 -1.04 0.13
N HIS A 36 11.75 -1.42 -0.07
CA HIS A 36 12.23 -2.81 -0.13
C HIS A 36 12.77 -3.33 1.22
N SER A 37 12.48 -2.65 2.32
CA SER A 37 12.94 -3.09 3.64
C SER A 37 12.39 -4.47 4.01
N GLU A 38 13.22 -5.25 4.72
CA GLU A 38 12.79 -6.51 5.33
C GLU A 38 11.88 -6.29 6.54
N GLN A 39 11.89 -5.07 7.11
CA GLN A 39 11.02 -4.69 8.21
C GLN A 39 9.60 -4.42 7.70
N ARG A 40 8.67 -5.28 8.12
CA ARG A 40 7.26 -5.19 7.77
C ARG A 40 6.41 -5.05 9.01
N VAL A 41 5.45 -4.14 8.96
CA VAL A 41 4.40 -4.03 9.97
C VAL A 41 3.18 -4.79 9.48
N GLY A 42 2.80 -5.82 10.22
CA GLY A 42 1.60 -6.60 9.95
C GLY A 42 0.37 -5.98 10.58
N VAL A 43 -0.70 -5.87 9.80
CA VAL A 43 -2.02 -5.41 10.25
C VAL A 43 -3.02 -6.51 9.94
N ARG A 44 -3.69 -7.03 10.96
CA ARG A 44 -4.74 -8.02 10.76
C ARG A 44 -5.99 -7.37 10.17
N LEU A 45 -6.50 -7.94 9.09
CA LEU A 45 -7.71 -7.49 8.42
C LEU A 45 -8.91 -8.36 8.81
N SER A 46 -10.09 -7.74 8.81
CA SER A 46 -11.36 -8.49 8.92
C SER A 46 -11.71 -9.16 7.59
N SER A 47 -12.58 -10.17 7.63
CA SER A 47 -13.08 -10.86 6.43
C SER A 47 -13.67 -9.89 5.40
N VAL A 48 -14.39 -8.86 5.85
CA VAL A 48 -14.96 -7.82 4.98
C VAL A 48 -13.88 -6.99 4.29
N GLN A 49 -12.76 -6.71 4.97
CA GLN A 49 -11.63 -5.98 4.40
C GLN A 49 -10.85 -6.84 3.40
N LEU A 50 -10.65 -8.12 3.72
CA LEU A 50 -10.01 -9.09 2.82
C LEU A 50 -10.81 -9.26 1.53
N GLU A 51 -12.14 -9.39 1.64
CA GLU A 51 -13.01 -9.54 0.49
C GLU A 51 -12.93 -8.33 -0.45
N LYS A 52 -12.88 -7.10 0.09
CA LYS A 52 -12.69 -5.87 -0.71
C LYS A 52 -11.40 -5.88 -1.53
N ILE A 53 -10.31 -6.47 -1.02
CA ILE A 53 -9.04 -6.56 -1.73
C ILE A 53 -9.07 -7.72 -2.74
N ARG A 54 -9.56 -8.89 -2.33
CA ARG A 54 -9.53 -10.13 -3.15
C ARG A 54 -10.54 -10.11 -4.30
N MET A 55 -11.69 -9.46 -4.13
CA MET A 55 -12.74 -9.33 -5.15
C MET A 55 -12.55 -8.14 -6.09
N ALA A 56 -11.37 -7.52 -6.07
CA ALA A 56 -11.09 -6.36 -6.90
C ALA A 56 -11.14 -6.71 -8.40
N ARG A 57 -12.08 -6.09 -9.12
CA ARG A 57 -12.41 -6.40 -10.51
C ARG A 57 -11.20 -6.14 -11.42
N GLY A 58 -10.87 -7.11 -12.29
CA GLY A 58 -9.70 -7.02 -13.16
C GLY A 58 -8.36 -7.08 -12.41
N GLY A 59 -8.39 -7.47 -11.13
CA GLY A 59 -7.21 -7.56 -10.29
C GLY A 59 -6.70 -6.22 -9.75
N VAL A 60 -7.33 -5.07 -10.05
CA VAL A 60 -6.89 -3.74 -9.60
C VAL A 60 -7.61 -3.34 -8.32
N VAL A 61 -6.85 -3.10 -7.25
CA VAL A 61 -7.35 -2.71 -5.93
C VAL A 61 -7.28 -1.19 -5.79
N LYS A 62 -8.44 -0.56 -5.56
CA LYS A 62 -8.56 0.85 -5.16
C LYS A 62 -9.61 0.94 -4.06
N THR A 63 -9.18 1.02 -2.81
CA THR A 63 -10.11 0.96 -1.68
C THR A 63 -9.61 1.76 -0.49
N ALA A 64 -10.50 2.09 0.44
CA ALA A 64 -10.18 2.72 1.70
C ALA A 64 -10.66 1.85 2.86
N MET A 65 -9.85 1.73 3.91
CA MET A 65 -10.20 0.95 5.10
C MET A 65 -9.61 1.54 6.38
N GLY A 66 -10.33 1.35 7.48
CA GLY A 66 -9.84 1.65 8.82
C GLY A 66 -8.96 0.52 9.33
N VAL A 67 -7.75 0.82 9.80
CA VAL A 67 -6.81 -0.14 10.37
C VAL A 67 -6.23 0.36 11.68
N ILE A 68 -5.72 -0.55 12.50
CA ILE A 68 -4.94 -0.22 13.69
C ILE A 68 -3.50 -0.62 13.42
N ILE A 69 -2.59 0.35 13.42
CA ILE A 69 -1.15 0.14 13.23
C ILE A 69 -0.51 0.55 14.55
N LEU A 70 0.19 -0.35 15.25
CA LEU A 70 0.88 -0.01 16.51
C LEU A 70 0.00 0.81 17.50
N GLY A 71 -1.26 0.39 17.66
CA GLY A 71 -2.18 0.96 18.66
C GLY A 71 -2.87 2.27 18.29
N ALA A 72 -2.74 2.83 17.08
CA ALA A 72 -3.65 3.90 16.64
C ALA A 72 -4.33 3.62 15.31
N HIS A 73 -5.48 4.27 15.17
CA HIS A 73 -6.39 4.13 14.06
C HIS A 73 -5.95 4.98 12.89
N PHE A 74 -5.86 4.37 11.72
CA PHE A 74 -5.63 5.05 10.45
C PHE A 74 -6.76 4.71 9.49
N ARG A 75 -7.10 5.68 8.64
CA ARG A 75 -7.78 5.40 7.39
C ARG A 75 -6.71 5.24 6.32
N LEU A 76 -6.51 4.03 5.83
CA LEU A 76 -5.60 3.74 4.73
C LEU A 76 -6.33 3.65 3.41
N TYR A 77 -5.78 4.32 2.42
CA TYR A 77 -6.14 4.29 1.01
C TYR A 77 -5.15 3.37 0.30
N LEU A 78 -5.64 2.24 -0.21
CA LEU A 78 -4.84 1.24 -0.90
C LEU A 78 -5.06 1.36 -2.41
N VAL A 79 -3.95 1.45 -3.15
CA VAL A 79 -3.90 1.34 -4.60
C VAL A 79 -2.93 0.23 -4.94
N GLY A 80 -3.35 -0.75 -5.73
CA GLY A 80 -2.48 -1.85 -6.11
C GLY A 80 -3.15 -2.84 -7.04
N ARG A 81 -2.60 -4.05 -7.11
CA ARG A 81 -3.18 -5.11 -7.92
C ARG A 81 -2.81 -6.50 -7.43
N LYS A 82 -3.53 -7.49 -7.94
CA LYS A 82 -3.14 -8.90 -7.94
C LYS A 82 -1.90 -9.06 -8.83
N VAL A 83 -0.79 -9.47 -8.24
CA VAL A 83 0.49 -9.69 -8.94
C VAL A 83 0.54 -11.09 -9.53
N ASN A 84 0.02 -12.06 -8.80
CA ASN A 84 -0.14 -13.46 -9.21
C ASN A 84 -1.30 -14.09 -8.42
N ASP A 85 -1.53 -15.40 -8.57
CA ASP A 85 -2.62 -16.11 -7.89
C ASP A 85 -2.54 -16.15 -6.36
N HIS A 86 -1.39 -15.79 -5.81
CA HIS A 86 -1.11 -15.89 -4.38
C HIS A 86 -0.91 -14.54 -3.70
N VAL A 87 -0.70 -13.44 -4.45
CA VAL A 87 -0.24 -12.17 -3.89
C VAL A 87 -0.92 -10.97 -4.53
N TRP A 88 -1.38 -10.06 -3.67
CA TRP A 88 -1.72 -8.69 -4.01
C TRP A 88 -0.66 -7.75 -3.44
N GLN A 89 -0.35 -6.69 -4.19
CA GLN A 89 0.66 -5.70 -3.82
C GLN A 89 0.28 -4.32 -4.33
N GLY A 90 0.68 -3.28 -3.60
CA GLY A 90 0.57 -1.92 -4.08
C GLY A 90 1.18 -0.89 -3.15
N LYS A 91 0.68 0.35 -3.26
CA LYS A 91 1.01 1.48 -2.39
C LYS A 91 -0.18 1.83 -1.52
N ALA A 92 0.11 2.22 -0.28
CA ALA A 92 -0.87 2.69 0.68
C ALA A 92 -0.53 4.14 1.06
N SER A 93 -1.53 4.91 1.46
CA SER A 93 -1.34 6.22 2.09
C SER A 93 -2.50 6.48 3.04
N ASN A 94 -2.34 7.40 3.98
CA ASN A 94 -3.44 7.93 4.79
C ASN A 94 -3.98 9.27 4.29
N ASP A 95 -3.43 9.83 3.21
CA ASP A 95 -3.97 10.98 2.49
C ASP A 95 -5.15 10.56 1.61
N ALA A 96 -6.29 11.25 1.78
CA ALA A 96 -7.49 11.01 0.99
C ALA A 96 -7.33 11.35 -0.49
N ASN A 97 -6.44 12.28 -0.84
CA ASN A 97 -6.14 12.65 -2.21
C ASN A 97 -5.32 11.57 -2.94
N PHE A 98 -4.77 10.59 -2.22
CA PHE A 98 -3.97 9.51 -2.79
C PHE A 98 -4.72 8.71 -3.87
N LEU A 99 -6.02 8.44 -3.67
CA LEU A 99 -6.84 7.76 -4.69
C LEU A 99 -7.05 8.61 -5.94
N HIS A 100 -7.22 9.93 -5.77
CA HIS A 100 -7.38 10.87 -6.88
C HIS A 100 -6.08 11.00 -7.69
N MET A 101 -4.93 11.09 -7.02
CA MET A 101 -3.62 11.13 -7.65
C MET A 101 -3.33 9.83 -8.42
N ALA A 102 -3.61 8.67 -7.82
CA ALA A 102 -3.44 7.39 -8.48
C ALA A 102 -4.33 7.26 -9.73
N ARG A 103 -5.58 7.74 -9.65
CA ARG A 103 -6.49 7.74 -10.79
C ARG A 103 -6.03 8.69 -11.90
N ALA A 104 -5.60 9.91 -11.56
CA ALA A 104 -5.07 10.87 -12.53
C ALA A 104 -3.81 10.33 -13.21
N ALA A 105 -2.95 9.62 -12.47
CA ALA A 105 -1.73 9.05 -13.01
C ALA A 105 -2.00 7.82 -13.92
N GLU A 106 -3.07 7.06 -13.68
CA GLU A 106 -3.55 6.02 -14.60
C GLU A 106 -4.23 6.61 -15.86
N GLU A 107 -5.00 7.69 -15.72
CA GLU A 107 -5.72 8.36 -16.81
C GLU A 107 -4.79 9.21 -17.72
N SER A 108 -3.63 9.65 -17.22
CA SER A 108 -2.67 10.49 -17.95
C SER A 108 -1.74 9.74 -18.94
N ILE A 109 -1.82 8.40 -19.05
CA ILE A 109 -0.95 7.53 -19.90
C ILE A 109 0.50 8.08 -20.02
N ALA A 110 1.20 8.16 -18.89
CA ALA A 110 2.65 8.34 -18.83
C ALA A 110 3.17 8.01 -17.42
N TYR A 111 2.87 6.81 -16.89
CA TYR A 111 3.88 6.22 -16.02
C TYR A 111 4.98 5.71 -16.95
N PRO A 112 6.20 6.27 -16.95
CA PRO A 112 7.30 5.51 -17.49
C PRO A 112 7.30 4.18 -16.74
N ARG A 113 7.33 3.09 -17.51
CA ARG A 113 7.65 1.73 -17.06
C ARG A 113 9.12 1.68 -16.60
N ILE A 114 9.52 2.63 -15.74
CA ILE A 114 10.85 2.89 -15.19
C ILE A 114 10.66 3.57 -13.82
N ALA A 115 10.18 2.81 -12.85
CA ALA A 115 10.44 3.04 -11.42
C ALA A 115 10.28 1.74 -10.62
N VAL A 116 10.57 0.60 -11.26
CA VAL A 116 10.64 -0.72 -10.61
C VAL A 116 12.02 -1.37 -10.79
N ASP A 117 12.94 -0.79 -11.59
CA ASP A 117 14.28 -1.35 -11.82
C ASP A 117 15.45 -0.37 -11.58
N ALA A 118 15.23 0.77 -10.92
CA ALA A 118 16.28 1.78 -10.72
C ALA A 118 17.01 1.71 -9.38
N VAL A 119 16.97 0.61 -8.63
CA VAL A 119 17.96 0.25 -7.59
C VAL A 119 17.99 -1.27 -7.45
N THR A 120 18.52 -1.99 -8.44
CA THR A 120 19.27 -3.26 -8.28
C THR A 120 19.49 -3.86 -9.67
N ALA A 121 20.47 -3.34 -10.39
CA ALA A 121 21.14 -4.16 -11.41
C ALA A 121 22.00 -5.20 -10.66
N PRO A 122 21.88 -6.50 -10.97
CA PRO A 122 22.83 -7.49 -10.48
C PRO A 122 24.14 -7.39 -11.27
N TRP A 123 25.26 -7.35 -10.55
CA TRP A 123 26.67 -7.31 -10.96
C TRP A 123 27.04 -7.97 -12.30
N LYS A 124 28.09 -7.45 -12.97
CA LYS A 124 29.13 -8.28 -13.63
C LYS A 124 30.51 -7.57 -13.56
N TRP A 125 31.56 -8.39 -13.51
CA TRP A 125 32.98 -8.12 -13.18
C TRP A 125 33.59 -6.81 -13.68
#